data_AF-A0A4R1PJ85-F1
#
_entry.id   AF-A0A4R1PJ85-F1
#
_cell.length_a   1.000
_cell.length_b   1.000
_cell.length_c   1.000
_cell.angle_alpha   90.00
_cell.angle_beta   90.00
_cell.angle_gamma   90.00
#
_symmetry.space_group_name_H-M   'P 1'
#
loop_
_entity.id
_entity.type
_entity.pdbx_description
1 polymer ?
#
loop_
_entity_poly.entity_id
_entity_poly.type
_entity_poly.pdbx_seq_one_letter_code
_entity_poly.pdbx_strand_id
1 'polypeptide(L)'
;MTQRDKWAKRPAVLRYREFCDQVRGAGMALPESGAHIVFHLPMPTSWSKKRRAEMAGQPHQQKPDVDNLAKALLDACLAEDQGVWDVRVTKRWAEQGGIEIRQGEVA
;
A
#
# COMPACT_ATOMS: atom_id res chain seq x y z
N MET A 1 6.92 -3.02 -14.10
CA MET A 1 6.27 -2.32 -15.22
C MET A 1 6.95 -2.76 -16.52
N THR A 2 6.22 -3.31 -17.49
CA THR A 2 6.80 -3.77 -18.77
C THR A 2 6.81 -2.64 -19.81
N GLN A 3 7.62 -2.73 -20.88
CA GLN A 3 7.63 -1.73 -21.97
C GLN A 3 6.23 -1.47 -22.54
N ARG A 4 5.37 -2.50 -22.57
CA ARG A 4 3.99 -2.41 -23.07
C ARG A 4 3.08 -1.64 -22.12
N ASP A 5 3.33 -1.70 -20.82
CA ASP A 5 2.58 -0.94 -19.81
C ASP A 5 2.87 0.57 -19.88
N LYS A 6 3.99 0.98 -20.51
CA LYS A 6 4.36 2.39 -20.70
C LYS A 6 3.42 3.11 -21.69
N TRP A 7 2.86 2.39 -22.66
CA TRP A 7 2.10 2.95 -23.79
C TRP A 7 0.60 2.59 -23.80
N ALA A 8 0.20 1.47 -23.20
CA ALA A 8 -1.20 1.02 -23.20
C ALA A 8 -1.97 1.47 -21.94
N LYS A 9 -3.14 2.11 -22.12
CA LYS A 9 -4.07 2.52 -21.03
C LYS A 9 -4.82 1.32 -20.44
N ARG A 10 -4.11 0.33 -19.89
CA ARG A 10 -4.74 -0.82 -19.24
C ARG A 10 -5.39 -0.40 -17.91
N PRO A 11 -6.53 -1.00 -17.51
CA PRO A 11 -7.19 -0.67 -16.23
C PRO A 11 -6.29 -0.81 -15.00
N ALA A 12 -5.30 -1.73 -15.03
CA ALA A 12 -4.33 -1.87 -13.96
C ALA A 12 -3.35 -0.68 -13.88
N VAL A 13 -2.91 -0.15 -15.03
CA VAL A 13 -1.99 1.00 -15.10
C VAL A 13 -2.70 2.28 -14.66
N LEU A 14 -3.97 2.46 -15.03
CA LEU A 14 -4.76 3.60 -14.59
C LEU A 14 -4.98 3.59 -13.08
N ARG A 15 -5.36 2.43 -12.50
CA ARG A 15 -5.48 2.28 -11.03
C ARG A 15 -4.16 2.53 -10.29
N TYR A 16 -3.05 2.11 -10.87
CA TYR A 16 -1.73 2.38 -10.32
C TYR A 16 -1.42 3.89 -10.32
N ARG A 17 -1.68 4.60 -11.42
CA ARG A 17 -1.47 6.05 -11.51
C ARG A 17 -2.36 6.80 -10.53
N GLU A 18 -3.63 6.45 -10.48
CA GLU A 18 -4.59 7.03 -9.53
C GLU A 18 -4.13 6.83 -8.08
N PHE A 19 -3.63 5.64 -7.73
CA PHE A 19 -3.03 5.38 -6.43
C PHE A 19 -1.84 6.31 -6.15
N CYS A 20 -0.89 6.42 -7.10
CA CYS A 20 0.26 7.31 -6.92
C CYS A 20 -0.16 8.78 -6.74
N ASP A 21 -1.16 9.23 -7.48
CA ASP A 21 -1.66 10.61 -7.40
C ASP A 21 -2.35 10.88 -6.06
N GLN A 22 -3.13 9.92 -5.54
CA GLN A 22 -3.73 10.01 -4.20
C GLN A 22 -2.66 10.08 -3.11
N VAL A 23 -1.63 9.24 -3.19
CA VAL A 23 -0.52 9.23 -2.22
C VAL A 23 0.25 10.55 -2.25
N ARG A 24 0.58 11.07 -3.45
CA ARG A 24 1.27 12.36 -3.61
C ARG A 24 0.41 13.52 -3.08
N GLY A 25 -0.88 13.51 -3.38
CA GLY A 25 -1.83 14.51 -2.89
C GLY A 25 -1.99 14.50 -1.37
N ALA A 26 -1.81 13.34 -0.73
CA ALA A 26 -1.86 13.21 0.73
C ALA A 26 -0.61 13.76 1.44
N GLY A 27 0.48 14.03 0.71
CA GLY A 27 1.71 14.59 1.29
C GLY A 27 2.37 13.68 2.33
N MET A 28 2.27 12.36 2.15
CA MET A 28 2.84 11.39 3.10
C MET A 28 4.37 11.49 3.14
N ALA A 29 4.92 11.72 4.34
CA ALA A 29 6.36 11.66 4.58
C ALA A 29 6.73 10.26 5.11
N LEU A 30 7.65 9.59 4.42
CA LEU A 30 8.23 8.33 4.87
C LEU A 30 9.66 8.59 5.39
N PRO A 31 9.98 8.22 6.63
CA PRO A 31 11.35 8.33 7.13
C PRO A 31 12.28 7.32 6.43
N GLU A 32 13.58 7.59 6.48
CA GLU A 32 14.62 6.72 5.92
C GLU A 32 14.70 5.35 6.62
N SER A 33 14.32 5.29 7.90
CA SER A 33 14.35 4.07 8.71
C SER A 33 13.26 4.04 9.78
N GLY A 34 13.00 2.85 10.34
CA GLY A 34 12.15 2.68 11.52
C GLY A 34 10.65 2.84 11.26
N ALA A 35 10.22 3.04 10.01
CA ALA A 35 8.80 3.11 9.68
C ALA A 35 8.16 1.72 9.65
N HIS A 36 6.98 1.61 10.25
CA HIS A 36 6.07 0.50 10.03
C HIS A 36 4.86 0.97 9.21
N ILE A 37 4.85 0.58 7.95
CA ILE A 37 3.76 0.81 7.00
C ILE A 37 2.72 -0.30 7.16
N VAL A 38 1.47 0.07 7.42
CA VAL A 38 0.33 -0.83 7.48
C VAL A 38 -0.65 -0.50 6.35
N PHE A 39 -0.81 -1.43 5.42
CA PHE A 39 -1.82 -1.37 4.37
C PHE A 39 -3.14 -1.96 4.87
N HIS A 40 -4.16 -1.12 4.94
CA HIS A 40 -5.55 -1.49 5.24
C HIS A 40 -6.27 -1.75 3.92
N LEU A 41 -6.51 -3.02 3.60
CA LEU A 41 -7.11 -3.43 2.32
C LEU A 41 -8.61 -3.69 2.51
N PRO A 42 -9.48 -3.07 1.69
CA PRO A 42 -10.91 -3.18 1.86
C PRO A 42 -11.39 -4.61 1.61
N MET A 43 -12.21 -5.13 2.51
CA MET A 43 -12.82 -6.44 2.34
C MET A 43 -13.80 -6.45 1.17
N PRO A 44 -13.85 -7.54 0.37
CA PRO A 44 -14.80 -7.64 -0.74
C PRO A 44 -16.25 -7.45 -0.31
N THR A 45 -17.02 -6.70 -1.08
CA THR A 45 -18.47 -6.49 -0.84
C THR A 45 -19.29 -7.77 -0.99
N SER A 46 -18.76 -8.77 -1.70
CA SER A 46 -19.35 -10.10 -1.84
C SER A 46 -19.25 -10.95 -0.57
N TRP A 47 -18.46 -10.54 0.43
CA TRP A 47 -18.36 -11.27 1.69
C TRP A 47 -19.60 -11.03 2.56
N SER A 48 -20.07 -12.09 3.21
CA SER A 48 -21.12 -11.98 4.21
C SER A 48 -20.68 -11.10 5.38
N LYS A 49 -21.64 -10.46 6.06
CA LYS A 49 -21.37 -9.65 7.26
C LYS A 49 -20.57 -10.42 8.32
N LYS A 50 -20.91 -11.71 8.51
CA LYS A 50 -20.19 -12.61 9.42
C LYS A 50 -18.72 -12.75 9.05
N ARG A 51 -18.42 -13.08 7.80
CA ARG A 51 -17.03 -13.21 7.32
C ARG A 51 -16.26 -11.90 7.43
N ARG A 52 -16.90 -10.77 7.13
CA ARG A 52 -16.26 -9.44 7.27
C ARG A 52 -15.89 -9.17 8.72
N ALA A 53 -16.79 -9.45 9.66
CA ALA A 53 -16.50 -9.30 11.09
C ALA A 53 -15.37 -10.22 11.57
N GLU A 54 -15.33 -11.47 11.10
CA GLU A 54 -14.28 -12.44 11.45
C GLU A 54 -12.90 -12.05 10.89
N MET A 55 -12.87 -11.47 9.69
CA MET A 55 -11.64 -11.13 8.99
C MET A 55 -11.14 -9.71 9.29
N ALA A 56 -11.95 -8.84 9.89
CA ALA A 56 -11.56 -7.47 10.20
C ALA A 56 -10.27 -7.43 11.03
N GLY A 57 -9.26 -6.71 10.55
CA GLY A 57 -7.94 -6.59 11.17
C GLY A 57 -7.02 -7.80 10.98
N GLN A 58 -7.50 -8.91 10.41
CA GLN A 58 -6.69 -10.11 10.17
C GLN A 58 -5.68 -9.89 9.04
N PRO A 59 -4.57 -10.67 9.01
CA PRO A 59 -3.61 -10.60 7.92
C PRO A 59 -4.25 -10.82 6.55
N HIS A 60 -3.95 -9.93 5.60
CA HIS A 60 -4.39 -10.08 4.23
C HIS A 60 -3.41 -10.96 3.44
N GLN A 61 -3.78 -12.19 3.11
CA GLN A 61 -2.90 -13.15 2.43
C GLN A 61 -3.15 -13.30 0.92
N GLN A 62 -3.92 -12.40 0.32
CA GLN A 62 -4.20 -12.40 -1.13
C GLN A 62 -3.31 -11.39 -1.87
N LYS A 63 -3.41 -11.35 -3.20
CA LYS A 63 -2.86 -10.26 -4.02
C LYS A 63 -3.58 -8.95 -3.71
N PRO A 64 -2.91 -7.79 -3.79
CA PRO A 64 -1.52 -7.59 -4.17
C PRO A 64 -0.51 -8.05 -3.11
N ASP A 65 0.65 -8.49 -3.55
CA ASP A 65 1.75 -8.93 -2.69
C ASP A 65 2.37 -7.74 -1.92
N VAL A 66 3.01 -8.02 -0.79
CA VAL A 66 3.49 -6.96 0.12
C VAL A 66 4.61 -6.12 -0.49
N ASP A 67 5.46 -6.74 -1.31
CA ASP A 67 6.53 -6.10 -2.08
C ASP A 67 5.98 -5.14 -3.13
N ASN A 68 4.92 -5.50 -3.83
CA ASN A 68 4.25 -4.66 -4.82
C ASN A 68 3.60 -3.43 -4.17
N LEU A 69 2.99 -3.61 -3.00
CA LEU A 69 2.41 -2.51 -2.23
C LEU A 69 3.50 -1.55 -1.72
N ALA A 70 4.58 -2.11 -1.15
CA ALA A 70 5.72 -1.32 -0.66
C ALA A 70 6.35 -0.52 -1.81
N LYS A 71 6.61 -1.17 -2.94
CA LYS A 71 7.17 -0.51 -4.12
C LYS A 71 6.27 0.61 -4.64
N ALA A 72 4.96 0.36 -4.75
CA ALA A 72 4.03 1.37 -5.22
C ALA A 72 3.98 2.60 -4.31
N LEU A 73 4.07 2.40 -2.99
CA LEU A 73 4.09 3.49 -2.02
C LEU A 73 5.41 4.28 -2.11
N LEU A 74 6.56 3.61 -2.19
CA LEU A 74 7.87 4.26 -2.33
C LEU A 74 7.96 5.07 -3.63
N ASP A 75 7.61 4.47 -4.78
CA ASP A 75 7.58 5.12 -6.09
C ASP A 75 6.62 6.35 -6.13
N ALA A 76 5.63 6.39 -5.24
CA ALA A 76 4.67 7.48 -5.13
C ALA A 76 5.13 8.60 -4.18
N CYS A 77 5.67 8.24 -3.00
CA CYS A 77 6.09 9.20 -1.97
C CYS A 77 7.43 9.86 -2.27
N LEU A 78 8.37 9.15 -2.90
CA LEU A 78 9.75 9.59 -3.04
C LEU A 78 10.13 9.70 -4.52
N ALA A 79 10.83 10.78 -4.87
CA ALA A 79 11.46 10.91 -6.18
C ALA A 79 12.65 9.96 -6.32
N GLU A 80 13.38 9.75 -5.22
CA GLU A 80 14.46 8.78 -5.07
C GLU A 80 14.25 8.02 -3.75
N ASP A 81 13.98 6.71 -3.82
CA ASP A 81 13.70 5.86 -2.66
C ASP A 81 14.96 5.22 -2.03
N GLN A 82 16.14 5.46 -2.61
CA GLN A 82 17.42 4.88 -2.18
C GLN A 82 17.82 5.19 -0.74
N GLY A 83 17.30 6.28 -0.16
CA GLY A 83 17.54 6.66 1.24
C GLY A 83 16.74 5.81 2.25
N VAL A 84 15.70 5.11 1.81
CA VAL A 84 14.91 4.24 2.68
C VAL A 84 15.59 2.88 2.78
N TRP A 85 16.28 2.64 3.90
CA TRP A 85 17.06 1.42 4.11
C TRP A 85 16.44 0.46 5.12
N ASP A 86 15.46 0.91 5.91
CA ASP A 86 14.73 0.06 6.86
C ASP A 86 13.24 0.43 6.93
N VAL A 87 12.38 -0.51 6.53
CA VAL A 87 10.94 -0.40 6.72
C VAL A 87 10.32 -1.74 7.01
N ARG A 88 9.35 -1.75 7.92
CA ARG A 88 8.44 -2.88 8.12
C ARG A 88 7.16 -2.64 7.35
N VAL A 89 6.67 -3.66 6.66
CA VAL A 89 5.41 -3.58 5.93
C VAL A 89 4.46 -4.69 6.38
N THR A 90 3.22 -4.34 6.68
CA THR A 90 2.14 -5.31 6.92
C THR A 90 0.90 -4.97 6.12
N LYS A 91 0.09 -5.97 5.78
CA LYS A 91 -1.20 -5.79 5.12
C LYS A 91 -2.30 -6.54 5.88
N ARG A 92 -3.42 -5.86 6.09
CA ARG A 92 -4.55 -6.35 6.90
C ARG A 92 -5.86 -6.07 6.18
N TRP A 93 -6.87 -6.89 6.46
CA TRP A 93 -8.23 -6.62 6.04
C TRP A 93 -8.83 -5.47 6.84
N ALA A 94 -9.54 -4.60 6.17
CA ALA A 94 -10.19 -3.44 6.77
C ALA A 94 -11.56 -3.17 6.13
N GLU A 95 -12.38 -2.40 6.84
CA GLU A 95 -13.67 -1.93 6.35
C GLU A 95 -13.48 -0.88 5.25
N GLN A 96 -12.53 0.03 5.42
CA GLN A 96 -12.13 1.03 4.43
C GLN A 96 -10.68 0.82 4.02
N GLY A 97 -10.37 1.17 2.77
CA GLY A 97 -8.99 1.19 2.29
C GLY A 97 -8.20 2.35 2.90
N GLY A 98 -6.94 2.11 3.24
CA GLY A 98 -6.07 3.15 3.80
C GLY A 98 -4.63 2.71 3.96
N ILE A 99 -3.76 3.67 4.23
CA ILE A 99 -2.35 3.45 4.55
C ILE A 99 -2.05 4.18 5.84
N GLU A 100 -1.42 3.48 6.78
CA GLU A 100 -0.99 4.02 8.06
C GLU A 100 0.54 3.90 8.14
N ILE A 101 1.23 4.99 8.44
CA ILE A 101 2.67 4.99 8.73
C ILE A 101 2.84 5.22 10.23
N ARG A 102 3.46 4.25 10.90
CA ARG A 102 3.85 4.37 12.31
C ARG A 102 5.36 4.61 12.36
N GLN A 103 5.79 5.60 13.12
CA GLN A 103 7.21 5.75 13.46
C GLN A 103 7.53 4.78 14.60
N GLY A 104 8.52 3.93 14.40
CA GLY A 104 9.16 3.19 15.48
C GLY A 104 10.14 4.09 16.23
N GLU A 105 10.39 3.79 17.49
CA GLU A 105 11.52 4.39 18.21
C GLU A 105 12.81 3.93 17.53
N VAL A 106 13.60 4.89 17.06
CA VAL A 106 14.98 4.63 16.64
C VAL A 106 15.74 4.29 17.92
N ALA A 107 16.18 3.05 18.04
CA ALA A 107 16.99 2.58 19.17
C ALA A 107 18.36 3.27 19.19
#